data_AF-A0A3N5A2I4-F1
#
_entry.id   AF-A0A3N5A2I4-F1
#
_cell.length_a   1.000
_cell.length_b   1.000
_cell.length_c   1.000
_cell.angle_alpha   90.00
_cell.angle_beta   90.00
_cell.angle_gamma   90.00
#
_symmetry.space_group_name_H-M   'P 1'
#
loop_
_entity.id
_entity.type
_entity.pdbx_description
1 polymer ?
#
loop_
_entity_poly.entity_id
_entity_poly.type
_entity_poly.pdbx_seq_one_letter_code
_entity_poly.pdbx_strand_id
1 'polypeptide(L)'
;MFDTIQGLPLHPLVVHAVVVLLPLAVAGTLAVALVPRWRRTFGPLVALVTTAGTALVPVATQSGESLVARVGAPAGDHQVLGGQLLWFVLPMALLLWALVVMDRRAVPADAPRAAGTGRRAADDGRPAPRRGVGAMAATTSRETRTAGGAVTVVAALAVVAAFAAGFQVYRVGESGARSVWGGVGTSQAG
;
A
#
# COMPACT_ATOMS: atom_id res chain seq x y z
N MET A 1 -5.09 -15.58 27.07
CA MET A 1 -6.53 -15.23 27.23
C MET A 1 -7.11 -14.55 25.98
N PHE A 2 -6.47 -14.66 24.79
CA PHE A 2 -6.97 -14.07 23.54
C PHE A 2 -7.51 -15.15 22.59
N ASP A 3 -8.01 -16.27 23.12
CA ASP A 3 -8.35 -17.44 22.29
C ASP A 3 -9.81 -17.44 21.83
N THR A 4 -10.66 -16.58 22.40
CA THR A 4 -12.11 -16.59 22.17
C THR A 4 -12.70 -15.19 22.29
N ILE A 5 -13.50 -14.77 21.30
CA ILE A 5 -14.33 -13.56 21.35
C ILE A 5 -15.77 -14.00 21.12
N GLN A 6 -16.68 -13.66 22.04
CA GLN A 6 -18.10 -14.07 21.98
C GLN A 6 -18.32 -15.59 21.89
N GLY A 7 -17.44 -16.39 22.51
CA GLY A 7 -17.54 -17.85 22.52
C GLY A 7 -17.06 -18.56 21.23
N LEU A 8 -16.62 -17.80 20.21
CA LEU A 8 -16.04 -18.35 18.98
C LEU A 8 -14.51 -18.21 18.98
N PRO A 9 -13.77 -19.16 18.36
CA PRO A 9 -12.33 -19.04 18.19
C PRO A 9 -11.98 -17.70 17.53
N LEU A 10 -11.01 -16.98 18.07
CA LEU A 10 -10.59 -15.68 17.51
C LEU A 10 -10.13 -15.81 16.05
N HIS A 11 -9.54 -16.96 15.72
CA HIS A 11 -8.87 -17.18 14.44
C HIS A 11 -9.77 -16.96 13.22
N PRO A 12 -10.94 -17.63 13.05
CA PRO A 12 -11.84 -17.34 11.94
C PRO A 12 -12.21 -15.86 11.81
N LEU A 13 -12.55 -15.18 12.91
CA LEU A 13 -12.96 -13.77 12.85
C LEU A 13 -11.83 -12.88 12.33
N VAL A 14 -10.61 -13.07 12.83
CA VAL A 14 -9.43 -12.31 12.40
C VAL A 14 -9.06 -12.66 10.95
N VAL A 15 -9.13 -13.94 10.58
CA VAL A 15 -8.87 -14.38 9.20
C VAL A 15 -9.87 -13.77 8.22
N HIS A 16 -11.17 -13.67 8.55
CA HIS A 16 -12.14 -13.00 7.69
C HIS A 16 -11.76 -11.53 7.46
N ALA A 17 -11.35 -10.81 8.52
CA ALA A 17 -10.88 -9.45 8.37
C ALA A 17 -9.65 -9.37 7.45
N VAL A 18 -8.65 -10.23 7.63
CA VAL A 18 -7.43 -10.25 6.80
C VAL A 18 -7.74 -10.61 5.34
N VAL A 19 -8.59 -11.61 5.11
CA VAL A 19 -8.99 -12.09 3.77
C VAL A 19 -9.78 -11.04 3.00
N VAL A 20 -10.45 -10.10 3.68
CA VAL A 20 -11.12 -8.97 3.01
C VAL A 20 -10.18 -7.77 2.85
N LEU A 21 -9.47 -7.41 3.91
CA LEU A 21 -8.64 -6.19 3.94
C LEU A 21 -7.44 -6.28 3.01
N LEU A 22 -6.74 -7.42 2.94
CA LEU A 22 -5.52 -7.52 2.12
C LEU A 22 -5.80 -7.51 0.62
N PRO A 23 -6.79 -8.23 0.06
CA PRO A 23 -7.16 -8.07 -1.34
C PRO A 23 -7.63 -6.65 -1.67
N LEU A 24 -8.39 -6.02 -0.76
CA LEU A 24 -8.81 -4.63 -0.93
C LEU A 24 -7.61 -3.67 -0.90
N ALA A 25 -6.64 -3.91 -0.01
CA ALA A 25 -5.38 -3.16 0.06
C ALA A 25 -4.56 -3.31 -1.22
N VAL A 26 -4.44 -4.53 -1.76
CA VAL A 26 -3.75 -4.79 -3.04
C VAL A 26 -4.43 -4.03 -4.17
N ALA A 27 -5.75 -4.18 -4.33
CA ALA A 27 -6.51 -3.49 -5.37
C ALA A 27 -6.43 -1.97 -5.23
N GLY A 28 -6.59 -1.45 -4.02
CA GLY A 28 -6.47 -0.02 -3.73
C GLY A 28 -5.06 0.51 -3.99
N THR A 29 -4.02 -0.24 -3.63
CA THR A 29 -2.61 0.13 -3.88
C THR A 29 -2.34 0.22 -5.38
N LEU A 30 -2.79 -0.77 -6.16
CA LEU A 30 -2.68 -0.74 -7.62
C LEU A 30 -3.46 0.45 -8.21
N ALA A 31 -4.70 0.67 -7.79
CA ALA A 31 -5.52 1.78 -8.28
C ALA A 31 -4.86 3.15 -8.02
N VAL A 32 -4.38 3.36 -6.79
CA VAL A 32 -3.72 4.60 -6.38
C VAL A 32 -2.34 4.76 -7.05
N ALA A 33 -1.58 3.68 -7.22
CA ALA A 33 -0.29 3.73 -7.87
C ALA A 33 -0.41 3.99 -9.38
N LEU A 34 -1.41 3.42 -10.06
CA LEU A 34 -1.59 3.56 -11.51
C LEU A 34 -2.35 4.83 -11.92
N VAL A 35 -3.14 5.41 -11.00
CA VAL A 35 -3.97 6.59 -11.29
C VAL A 35 -3.55 7.77 -10.39
N PRO A 36 -2.63 8.64 -10.84
CA PRO A 36 -2.06 9.71 -10.01
C PRO A 36 -3.11 10.63 -9.37
N ARG A 37 -4.19 10.93 -10.08
CA ARG A 37 -5.32 11.73 -9.57
C ARG A 37 -6.00 11.14 -8.32
N TRP A 38 -5.93 9.82 -8.11
CA TRP A 38 -6.55 9.14 -6.98
C TRP A 38 -5.66 9.13 -5.73
N ARG A 39 -4.35 9.40 -5.87
CA ARG A 39 -3.38 9.39 -4.76
C ARG A 39 -3.72 10.37 -3.64
N ARG A 40 -4.18 11.56 -4.00
CA ARG A 40 -4.48 12.62 -3.03
C ARG A 40 -5.69 12.31 -2.16
N THR A 41 -6.77 11.87 -2.78
CA THR A 41 -8.06 11.65 -2.10
C THR A 41 -8.14 10.28 -1.45
N PHE A 42 -7.79 9.22 -2.19
CA PHE A 42 -7.96 7.85 -1.72
C PHE A 42 -6.69 7.24 -1.12
N GLY A 43 -5.50 7.75 -1.46
CA GLY A 43 -4.23 7.22 -0.96
C GLY A 43 -4.16 7.04 0.56
N PRO A 44 -4.57 8.02 1.38
CA PRO A 44 -4.56 7.88 2.83
C PRO A 44 -5.52 6.80 3.33
N LEU A 45 -6.71 6.70 2.73
CA LEU A 45 -7.70 5.68 3.08
C LEU A 45 -7.17 4.28 2.74
N VAL A 46 -6.60 4.10 1.55
CA VAL A 46 -5.97 2.84 1.15
C VAL A 46 -4.79 2.53 2.08
N ALA A 47 -3.95 3.52 2.43
CA ALA A 47 -2.83 3.32 3.34
C ALA A 47 -3.28 2.86 4.73
N LEU A 48 -4.37 3.42 5.27
CA LEU A 48 -4.97 2.97 6.52
C LEU A 48 -5.52 1.54 6.44
N VAL A 49 -6.24 1.21 5.36
CA VAL A 49 -6.74 -0.17 5.11
C VAL A 49 -5.58 -1.15 5.03
N THR A 50 -4.53 -0.80 4.28
CA THR A 50 -3.31 -1.60 4.16
C THR A 50 -2.61 -1.77 5.51
N THR A 51 -2.48 -0.71 6.30
CA THR A 51 -1.90 -0.79 7.66
C THR A 51 -2.72 -1.68 8.57
N ALA A 52 -4.05 -1.55 8.57
CA ALA A 52 -4.93 -2.39 9.37
C ALA A 52 -4.83 -3.87 8.97
N GLY A 53 -4.85 -4.17 7.67
CA GLY A 53 -4.66 -5.52 7.15
C GLY A 53 -3.31 -6.10 7.56
N THR A 54 -2.21 -5.35 7.36
CA THR A 54 -0.86 -5.76 7.75
C THR A 54 -0.72 -6.00 9.25
N ALA A 55 -1.32 -5.14 10.09
CA ALA A 55 -1.29 -5.29 11.54
C ALA A 55 -2.07 -6.51 12.05
N LEU A 56 -3.12 -6.92 11.32
CA LEU A 56 -3.90 -8.11 11.66
C LEU A 56 -3.23 -9.42 11.26
N VAL A 57 -2.25 -9.42 10.34
CA VAL A 57 -1.52 -10.63 9.93
C VAL A 57 -0.90 -11.38 11.13
N PRO A 58 -0.08 -10.76 12.01
CA PRO A 58 0.48 -11.48 13.15
C PRO A 58 -0.59 -12.00 14.11
N VAL A 59 -1.72 -11.29 14.25
CA VAL A 59 -2.85 -11.74 15.08
C VAL A 59 -3.50 -12.99 14.45
N ALA A 60 -3.64 -13.03 13.12
CA ALA A 60 -4.15 -14.20 12.41
C ALA A 60 -3.21 -15.40 12.55
N THR A 61 -1.89 -15.19 12.44
CA THR A 61 -0.88 -16.25 12.60
C THR A 61 -0.90 -16.82 14.01
N GLN A 62 -0.81 -15.98 15.04
CA GLN A 62 -0.78 -16.42 16.45
C GLN A 62 -2.07 -17.13 16.86
N SER A 63 -3.22 -16.62 16.42
CA SER A 63 -4.51 -17.28 16.69
C SER A 63 -4.67 -18.60 15.93
N GLY A 64 -4.03 -18.75 14.77
CA GLY A 64 -4.01 -20.00 14.01
C GLY A 64 -3.16 -21.07 14.69
N GLU A 65 -1.98 -20.68 15.18
CA GLU A 65 -1.10 -21.54 15.96
C GLU A 65 -1.77 -22.03 17.26
N SER A 66 -2.53 -21.18 17.95
CA SER A 66 -3.27 -21.60 19.15
C SER A 66 -4.43 -22.55 18.84
N LEU A 67 -5.00 -22.48 17.63
CA LEU A 67 -6.04 -23.38 17.16
C LEU A 67 -5.51 -24.79 16.88
N VAL A 68 -4.24 -24.93 16.44
CA VAL A 68 -3.59 -26.23 16.17
C VAL A 68 -3.64 -27.15 17.38
N ALA A 69 -3.47 -26.59 18.59
CA ALA A 69 -3.52 -27.37 19.83
C ALA A 69 -4.90 -28.02 20.07
N ARG A 70 -5.96 -27.54 19.41
CA ARG A 70 -7.34 -28.01 19.60
C ARG A 70 -7.84 -28.89 18.46
N VAL A 71 -7.47 -28.57 17.22
CA VAL A 71 -8.01 -29.23 16.01
C VAL A 71 -6.95 -29.95 15.17
N GLY A 72 -5.68 -29.92 15.59
CA GLY A 72 -4.55 -30.43 14.83
C GLY A 72 -4.06 -29.46 13.75
N ALA A 73 -2.90 -29.77 13.17
CA ALA A 73 -2.34 -28.97 12.08
C ALA A 73 -3.11 -29.24 10.77
N PRO A 74 -3.41 -28.20 9.96
CA PRO A 74 -4.01 -28.37 8.65
C PRO A 74 -3.03 -29.11 7.73
N ALA A 75 -3.57 -29.90 6.81
CA ALA A 75 -2.78 -30.58 5.80
C ALA A 75 -2.15 -29.56 4.82
N GLY A 76 -0.87 -29.78 4.46
CA GLY A 76 -0.15 -28.95 3.49
C GLY A 76 0.44 -27.66 4.07
N ASP A 77 0.79 -26.72 3.18
CA ASP A 77 1.68 -25.59 3.51
C ASP A 77 0.96 -24.32 4.00
N HIS A 78 -0.34 -24.36 4.30
CA HIS A 78 -1.14 -23.16 4.61
C HIS A 78 -0.54 -22.34 5.76
N GLN A 79 -0.08 -23.00 6.83
CA GLN A 79 0.54 -22.31 7.96
C GLN A 79 1.88 -21.66 7.60
N VAL A 80 2.73 -22.37 6.86
CA VAL A 80 4.04 -21.87 6.44
C VAL A 80 3.87 -20.65 5.54
N LEU A 81 2.96 -20.72 4.57
CA LEU A 81 2.66 -19.62 3.66
C LEU A 81 2.02 -18.43 4.39
N GLY A 82 1.13 -18.70 5.36
CA GLY A 82 0.51 -17.69 6.20
C GLY A 82 1.52 -16.95 7.07
N GLY A 83 2.47 -17.67 7.67
CA GLY A 83 3.56 -17.09 8.46
C GLY A 83 4.49 -16.19 7.63
N GLN A 84 4.62 -16.45 6.34
CA GLN A 84 5.44 -15.61 5.43
C GLN A 84 4.73 -14.33 4.97
N LEU A 85 3.40 -14.26 5.09
CA LEU A 85 2.59 -13.20 4.49
C LEU A 85 3.02 -11.79 4.92
N LEU A 86 3.41 -11.62 6.19
CA LEU A 86 3.84 -10.34 6.76
C LEU A 86 5.00 -9.73 5.97
N TRP A 87 5.95 -10.55 5.51
CA TRP A 87 7.13 -10.11 4.75
C TRP A 87 6.78 -9.54 3.36
N PHE A 88 5.59 -9.83 2.83
CA PHE A 88 5.12 -9.29 1.55
C PHE A 88 4.25 -8.04 1.75
N VAL A 89 3.34 -8.07 2.73
CA VAL A 89 2.41 -6.94 2.95
C VAL A 89 3.06 -5.76 3.66
N LEU A 90 4.11 -5.98 4.45
CA LEU A 90 4.83 -4.92 5.14
C LEU A 90 5.58 -3.99 4.16
N PRO A 91 6.42 -4.48 3.22
CA PRO A 91 7.02 -3.61 2.19
C PRO A 91 5.98 -2.88 1.34
N MET A 92 4.89 -3.55 0.97
CA MET A 92 3.78 -2.92 0.24
C MET A 92 3.19 -1.74 1.04
N ALA A 93 2.93 -1.92 2.34
CA ALA A 93 2.41 -0.87 3.21
C ALA A 93 3.36 0.32 3.32
N LEU A 94 4.66 0.06 3.49
CA LEU A 94 5.70 1.09 3.59
C LEU A 94 5.83 1.89 2.28
N LEU A 95 5.85 1.20 1.14
CA LEU A 95 5.92 1.82 -0.18
C LEU A 95 4.68 2.67 -0.48
N LEU A 96 3.50 2.21 -0.08
CA LEU A 96 2.27 2.98 -0.22
C LEU A 96 2.29 4.24 0.66
N TRP A 97 2.71 4.13 1.92
CA TRP A 97 2.87 5.30 2.80
C TRP A 97 3.90 6.29 2.25
N ALA A 98 5.03 5.80 1.75
CA ALA A 98 6.04 6.63 1.09
C ALA A 98 5.43 7.37 -0.10
N LEU A 99 4.68 6.67 -0.96
CA LEU A 99 4.01 7.27 -2.10
C LEU A 99 3.02 8.37 -1.69
N VAL A 100 2.18 8.12 -0.68
CA VAL A 100 1.19 9.09 -0.18
C VAL A 100 1.87 10.31 0.44
N VAL A 101 2.94 10.12 1.21
CA VAL A 101 3.68 11.23 1.82
C VAL A 101 4.40 12.06 0.76
N MET A 102 5.04 11.43 -0.23
CA MET A 102 5.72 12.14 -1.32
C MET A 102 4.74 12.95 -2.19
N ASP A 103 3.57 12.39 -2.52
CA ASP A 103 2.57 13.08 -3.33
C ASP A 103 1.96 14.29 -2.61
N ARG A 104 1.79 14.20 -1.27
CA ARG A 104 1.36 15.32 -0.43
C ARG A 104 2.42 16.42 -0.30
N ARG A 105 3.70 16.06 -0.21
CA ARG A 105 4.82 17.00 -0.11
C ARG A 105 5.18 17.67 -1.44
N ALA A 106 4.83 17.06 -2.58
CA ALA A 106 4.96 17.65 -3.90
C ALA A 106 4.02 18.84 -4.15
N VAL A 107 3.23 19.26 -3.15
CA VAL A 107 2.48 20.53 -3.16
C VAL A 107 3.06 21.52 -2.14
N PRO A 108 4.07 22.33 -2.49
CA PRO A 108 4.44 23.52 -1.75
C PRO A 108 3.91 24.83 -2.38
N ALA A 109 3.09 25.56 -1.63
CA ALA A 109 3.07 27.03 -1.46
C ALA A 109 3.30 28.00 -2.65
N ASP A 110 2.61 27.86 -3.78
CA ASP A 110 2.40 28.97 -4.75
C ASP A 110 0.98 29.56 -4.66
N ALA A 111 0.58 29.95 -3.45
CA ALA A 111 -0.50 30.93 -3.25
C ALA A 111 0.03 31.94 -2.23
N PRO A 112 0.49 33.13 -2.67
CA PRO A 112 -0.39 34.12 -3.27
C PRO A 112 0.26 34.96 -4.39
N ARG A 113 -0.36 35.05 -5.59
CA ARG A 113 -0.15 36.16 -6.56
C ARG A 113 -1.05 36.00 -7.80
N ALA A 114 -2.34 36.31 -7.67
CA ALA A 114 -3.17 36.80 -8.78
C ALA A 114 -4.57 37.16 -8.28
N ALA A 115 -4.67 38.08 -7.32
CA ALA A 115 -5.90 38.82 -7.09
C ALA A 115 -5.52 40.28 -6.82
N GLY A 116 -5.88 41.17 -7.73
CA GLY A 116 -5.93 42.61 -7.46
C GLY A 116 -4.91 43.50 -8.17
N THR A 117 -5.09 43.67 -9.49
CA THR A 117 -5.21 45.01 -10.13
C THR A 117 -4.31 46.16 -9.66
N GLY A 118 -3.35 46.56 -10.49
CA GLY A 118 -2.64 47.83 -10.40
C GLY A 118 -1.87 48.15 -11.68
N ARG A 119 -2.56 48.70 -12.67
CA ARG A 119 -2.03 49.28 -13.91
C ARG A 119 -1.20 50.54 -13.62
N ARG A 120 -0.18 50.81 -14.47
CA ARG A 120 0.70 52.00 -14.63
C ARG A 120 2.08 51.83 -13.98
N ALA A 121 3.20 52.30 -14.52
CA ALA A 121 3.63 52.89 -15.79
C ALA A 121 5.17 53.09 -15.68
N ALA A 122 5.83 53.46 -16.79
CA ALA A 122 7.26 53.76 -16.99
C ALA A 122 8.14 52.51 -17.15
N ASP A 123 8.82 52.24 -18.26
CA ASP A 123 9.56 53.08 -19.24
C ASP A 123 10.70 53.90 -18.63
N ASP A 124 11.81 53.20 -18.41
CA ASP A 124 13.13 53.74 -18.12
C ASP A 124 14.19 52.79 -18.71
N GLY A 125 14.60 53.09 -19.95
CA GLY A 125 15.54 52.30 -20.76
C GLY A 125 16.95 52.18 -20.20
N ARG A 126 17.17 51.27 -19.25
CA ARG A 126 18.50 50.89 -18.75
C ARG A 126 18.79 49.41 -18.99
N PRO A 127 19.89 49.02 -19.67
CA PRO A 127 20.25 47.61 -19.76
C PRO A 127 20.80 47.15 -18.40
N ALA A 128 19.97 46.43 -17.64
CA ALA A 128 20.38 45.78 -16.39
C ALA A 128 21.27 44.55 -16.68
N PRO A 129 22.33 44.30 -15.88
CA PRO A 129 23.19 43.14 -16.07
C PRO A 129 22.44 41.85 -15.74
N ARG A 130 22.16 41.04 -16.77
CA ARG A 130 21.59 39.68 -16.64
C ARG A 130 22.64 38.70 -16.11
N ARG A 131 22.98 38.79 -14.82
CA ARG A 131 23.80 37.78 -14.13
C ARG A 131 23.17 37.47 -12.77
N GLY A 132 22.39 36.39 -12.71
CA GLY A 132 21.89 35.85 -11.44
C GLY A 132 20.66 34.93 -11.55
N VAL A 133 19.76 35.17 -12.51
CA VAL A 133 18.47 34.46 -12.59
C VAL A 133 18.60 33.03 -13.15
N GLY A 134 19.61 32.79 -14.01
CA GLY A 134 19.80 31.48 -14.64
C GLY A 134 20.28 30.37 -13.70
N ALA A 135 21.09 30.71 -12.69
CA ALA A 135 21.58 29.73 -11.73
C ALA A 135 20.47 29.26 -10.78
N MET A 136 19.60 30.18 -10.33
CA MET A 136 18.47 29.84 -9.46
C MET A 136 17.39 29.07 -10.23
N ALA A 137 17.08 29.44 -11.47
CA ALA A 137 16.16 28.68 -12.32
C ALA A 137 16.69 27.28 -12.68
N ALA A 138 18.02 27.12 -12.83
CA ALA A 138 18.66 25.82 -13.07
C ALA A 138 18.63 24.92 -11.83
N THR A 139 18.77 25.46 -10.62
CA THR A 139 18.64 24.67 -9.38
C THR A 139 17.19 24.24 -9.14
N THR A 140 16.20 25.13 -9.31
CA THR A 140 14.77 24.76 -9.12
C THR A 140 14.29 23.72 -10.14
N SER A 141 14.77 23.80 -11.40
CA SER A 141 14.38 22.87 -12.47
C SER A 141 15.06 21.50 -12.40
N ARG A 142 16.18 21.38 -11.65
CA ARG A 142 16.82 20.09 -11.37
C ARG A 142 16.11 19.38 -10.22
N GLU A 143 15.80 20.10 -9.14
CA GLU A 143 15.13 19.60 -7.94
C GLU A 143 13.72 19.05 -8.23
N THR A 144 12.93 19.79 -9.01
CA THR A 144 11.59 19.36 -9.47
C THR A 144 11.61 18.11 -10.36
N ARG A 145 12.60 17.97 -11.25
CA ARG A 145 12.77 16.76 -12.08
C ARG A 145 13.14 15.53 -11.25
N THR A 146 14.05 15.68 -10.28
CA THR A 146 14.43 14.58 -9.38
C THR A 146 13.29 14.13 -8.48
N ALA A 147 12.46 15.06 -7.98
CA ALA A 147 11.28 14.73 -7.18
C ALA A 147 10.24 13.92 -7.98
N GLY A 148 9.98 14.29 -9.24
CA GLY A 148 9.08 13.52 -10.12
C GLY A 148 9.60 12.13 -10.46
N GLY A 149 10.92 11.99 -10.67
CA GLY A 149 11.57 10.69 -10.91
C GLY A 149 11.45 9.76 -9.70
N ALA A 150 11.72 10.26 -8.49
CA ALA A 150 11.62 9.48 -7.25
C ALA A 150 10.19 8.96 -7.01
N VAL A 151 9.16 9.80 -7.21
CA VAL A 151 7.75 9.40 -7.08
C VAL A 151 7.41 8.27 -8.05
N THR A 152 7.93 8.33 -9.28
CA THR A 152 7.70 7.31 -10.31
C THR A 152 8.31 5.97 -9.92
N VAL A 153 9.56 5.98 -9.41
CA VAL A 153 10.24 4.78 -8.92
C VAL A 153 9.49 4.16 -7.75
N VAL A 154 9.10 4.96 -6.75
CA VAL A 154 8.34 4.45 -5.59
C VAL A 154 6.99 3.89 -6.01
N ALA A 155 6.29 4.52 -6.96
CA ALA A 155 5.05 3.99 -7.50
C ALA A 155 5.25 2.64 -8.20
N ALA A 156 6.30 2.50 -9.02
CA ALA A 156 6.61 1.24 -9.69
C ALA A 156 6.93 0.12 -8.68
N LEU A 157 7.72 0.42 -7.65
CA LEU A 157 8.02 -0.53 -6.57
C LEU A 157 6.75 -0.91 -5.79
N ALA A 158 5.86 0.05 -5.52
CA ALA A 158 4.59 -0.22 -4.85
C ALA A 158 3.70 -1.17 -5.67
N VAL A 159 3.68 -1.02 -7.01
CA VAL A 159 2.96 -1.94 -7.91
C VAL A 159 3.55 -3.35 -7.84
N VAL A 160 4.87 -3.49 -7.92
CA VAL A 160 5.54 -4.80 -7.82
C VAL A 160 5.25 -5.45 -6.47
N ALA A 161 5.35 -4.70 -5.38
CA ALA A 161 5.04 -5.18 -4.03
C ALA A 161 3.57 -5.59 -3.89
N ALA A 162 2.64 -4.85 -4.50
CA ALA A 162 1.22 -5.18 -4.49
C ALA A 162 0.93 -6.50 -5.24
N PHE A 163 1.55 -6.73 -6.40
CA PHE A 163 1.45 -8.01 -7.09
C PHE A 163 2.05 -9.17 -6.28
N ALA A 164 3.23 -8.97 -5.68
CA ALA A 164 3.85 -9.98 -4.85
C ALA A 164 2.99 -10.33 -3.62
N ALA A 165 2.44 -9.33 -2.94
CA ALA A 165 1.51 -9.51 -1.82
C ALA A 165 0.22 -10.21 -2.26
N GLY A 166 -0.40 -9.78 -3.36
CA GLY A 166 -1.60 -10.40 -3.90
C GLY A 166 -1.38 -11.87 -4.28
N PHE A 167 -0.24 -12.19 -4.87
CA PHE A 167 0.14 -13.57 -5.19
C PHE A 167 0.34 -14.41 -3.93
N GLN A 168 0.97 -13.88 -2.88
CA GLN A 168 1.11 -14.60 -1.62
C GLN A 168 -0.24 -14.81 -0.93
N VAL A 169 -1.14 -13.81 -0.93
CA VAL A 169 -2.52 -13.97 -0.42
C VAL A 169 -3.26 -15.07 -1.17
N TYR A 170 -3.15 -15.12 -2.50
CA TYR A 170 -3.72 -16.19 -3.31
C TYR A 170 -3.16 -17.57 -2.92
N ARG A 171 -1.83 -17.72 -2.78
CA ARG A 171 -1.21 -18.99 -2.38
C ARG A 171 -1.65 -19.46 -0.99
N VAL A 172 -1.77 -18.53 -0.04
CA VAL A 172 -2.30 -18.81 1.31
C VAL A 172 -3.75 -19.28 1.22
N GLY A 173 -4.59 -18.58 0.44
CA GLY A 173 -5.99 -18.96 0.24
C GLY A 173 -6.15 -20.34 -0.41
N GLU A 174 -5.43 -20.59 -1.50
CA GLU A 174 -5.47 -21.87 -2.24
C GLU A 174 -4.99 -23.05 -1.39
N SER A 175 -3.88 -22.89 -0.66
CA SER A 175 -3.41 -23.93 0.27
C SER A 175 -4.40 -24.17 1.41
N GLY A 176 -5.08 -23.12 1.89
CA GLY A 176 -6.15 -23.24 2.87
C GLY A 176 -7.33 -24.04 2.32
N ALA A 177 -7.80 -23.70 1.12
CA ALA A 177 -8.87 -24.42 0.45
C ALA A 177 -8.53 -25.90 0.23
N ARG A 178 -7.30 -26.21 -0.23
CA ARG A 178 -6.83 -27.59 -0.40
C ARG A 178 -6.75 -28.38 0.90
N SER A 179 -6.41 -27.74 2.02
CA SER A 179 -6.33 -28.43 3.30
C SER A 179 -7.68 -28.97 3.78
N VAL A 180 -8.78 -28.30 3.40
CA VAL A 180 -10.15 -28.69 3.74
C VAL A 180 -10.79 -29.54 2.65
N TRP A 181 -10.59 -29.17 1.38
CA TRP A 181 -11.34 -29.70 0.23
C TRP A 181 -10.51 -30.55 -0.74
N GLY A 182 -9.24 -30.81 -0.47
CA GLY A 182 -8.36 -31.55 -1.39
C GLY A 182 -8.83 -32.98 -1.72
N GLY A 183 -9.60 -33.61 -0.83
CA GLY A 183 -10.09 -34.99 -0.97
C GLY A 183 -11.52 -35.16 -1.51
N VAL A 184 -12.32 -34.10 -1.64
CA VAL A 184 -13.73 -34.25 -2.06
C VAL A 184 -13.87 -34.65 -3.54
N GLY A 185 -12.94 -34.26 -4.41
CA GLY A 185 -12.98 -34.61 -5.84
C GLY A 185 -12.51 -36.03 -6.16
N THR A 186 -11.67 -36.63 -5.32
CA THR A 186 -11.13 -37.99 -5.52
C THR A 186 -12.04 -39.08 -4.95
N SER A 187 -12.96 -38.73 -4.05
CA SER A 187 -13.82 -39.67 -3.33
C SER A 187 -15.06 -40.14 -4.12
N GLN A 188 -15.37 -39.54 -5.28
CA GLN A 188 -16.50 -39.95 -6.14
C GLN A 188 -16.11 -40.82 -7.36
N ALA A 189 -14.81 -41.10 -7.54
CA ALA A 189 -14.32 -41.87 -8.68
C ALA A 189 -14.02 -43.36 -8.36
N GLY A 190 -14.52 -43.87 -7.23
CA GLY A 190 -14.31 -45.25 -6.77
C GLY A 190 -15.62 -45.98 -6.49
#